data_AF-A0A7X7PZG2-F1
#
_entry.id   AF-A0A7X7PZG2-F1
#
_cell.length_a   1.000
_cell.length_b   1.000
_cell.length_c   1.000
_cell.angle_alpha   90.00
_cell.angle_beta   90.00
_cell.angle_gamma   90.00
#
_symmetry.space_group_name_H-M   'P 1'
#
loop_
_entity.id
_entity.type
_entity.pdbx_description
1 polymer ?
#
loop_
_entity_poly.entity_id
_entity_poly.type
_entity_poly.pdbx_seq_one_letter_code
_entity_poly.pdbx_strand_id
1 'polypeptide(L)'
;SFEMLEASPYETVKLGTHELWEFRNDETSGMMGMDMAMPHSMHVHGVQFRVIERSVSGRLAGYRGTVNAGFVDEGWKDTVLVMPGERVRVVVRFADYPGLFLYHCHMLEHEDGGMMRNYRVTV
;
A
#
# COMPACT_ATOMS: atom_id res chain seq x y z
N SER A 1 -10.67 -14.48 7.09
CA SER A 1 -9.37 -14.71 7.76
C SER A 1 -8.27 -14.41 6.77
N PHE A 2 -7.09 -14.02 7.24
CA PHE A 2 -5.88 -14.07 6.42
C PHE A 2 -5.50 -15.54 6.22
N GLU A 3 -5.39 -15.98 4.97
CA GLU A 3 -5.00 -17.34 4.61
C GLU A 3 -3.50 -17.37 4.29
N MET A 4 -2.70 -17.93 5.18
CA MET A 4 -1.23 -17.82 5.15
C MET A 4 -0.60 -18.32 3.85
N LEU A 5 -1.20 -19.32 3.19
CA LEU A 5 -0.59 -20.01 2.04
C LEU A 5 -1.28 -19.70 0.70
N GLU A 6 -2.29 -18.82 0.71
CA GLU A 6 -3.09 -18.49 -0.46
C GLU A 6 -3.06 -17.00 -0.77
N ALA A 7 -3.11 -16.68 -2.06
CA ALA A 7 -3.32 -15.32 -2.55
C ALA A 7 -4.63 -15.28 -3.33
N SER A 8 -5.32 -14.15 -3.32
CA SER A 8 -6.49 -13.94 -4.18
C SER A 8 -6.10 -14.09 -5.65
N PRO A 9 -7.00 -14.57 -6.52
CA PRO A 9 -6.80 -14.49 -7.96
C PRO A 9 -6.55 -13.06 -8.46
N TYR A 10 -7.09 -12.05 -7.77
CA TYR A 10 -6.85 -10.63 -8.05
C TYR A 10 -5.48 -10.12 -7.57
N GLU A 11 -4.79 -10.91 -6.76
CA GLU A 11 -3.44 -10.63 -6.23
C GLU A 11 -2.41 -11.58 -6.86
N THR A 12 -2.67 -12.01 -8.10
CA THR A 12 -1.73 -12.84 -8.88
C THR A 12 -1.16 -12.01 -10.02
N VAL A 13 0.16 -11.91 -10.07
CA VAL A 13 0.92 -11.16 -11.08
C VAL A 13 1.88 -12.09 -11.82
N LYS A 14 2.27 -11.74 -13.04
CA LYS A 14 3.19 -12.55 -13.83
C LYS A 14 4.62 -12.03 -13.73
N LEU A 15 5.58 -12.94 -13.59
CA LEU A 15 6.99 -12.62 -13.65
C LEU A 15 7.34 -11.96 -15.00
N GLY A 16 8.18 -10.93 -14.95
CA GLY A 16 8.56 -10.11 -16.09
C GLY A 16 7.62 -8.94 -16.37
N THR A 17 6.49 -8.79 -15.66
CA THR A 17 5.58 -7.65 -15.85
C THR A 17 5.96 -6.44 -15.01
N HIS A 18 5.46 -5.29 -15.45
CA HIS A 18 5.34 -4.10 -14.61
C HIS A 18 3.86 -3.90 -14.32
N GLU A 19 3.53 -3.76 -13.04
CA GLU A 19 2.17 -3.51 -12.60
C GLU A 19 2.06 -2.10 -12.02
N LEU A 20 0.90 -1.49 -12.25
CA LEU A 20 0.52 -0.26 -11.58
C LEU A 20 -0.36 -0.61 -10.39
N TRP A 21 0.13 -0.35 -9.19
CA TRP A 21 -0.64 -0.54 -7.96
C TRP A 21 -1.08 0.81 -7.41
N GLU A 22 -2.28 0.87 -6.84
CA GLU A 22 -2.81 2.06 -6.18
C GLU A 22 -3.21 1.71 -4.75
N PHE A 23 -2.52 2.31 -3.78
CA PHE A 23 -2.94 2.26 -2.39
C PHE A 23 -3.92 3.39 -2.12
N ARG A 24 -5.08 3.06 -1.53
CA ARG A 24 -6.19 3.97 -1.28
C ARG A 24 -6.45 4.06 0.22
N ASN A 25 -6.42 5.27 0.77
CA ASN A 25 -6.83 5.56 2.14
C ASN A 25 -8.03 6.52 2.09
N ASP A 26 -9.14 6.06 1.53
CA ASP A 26 -10.26 6.93 1.14
C ASP A 26 -11.17 7.34 2.31
N GLU A 27 -11.19 6.55 3.37
CA GLU A 27 -12.18 6.63 4.45
C GLU A 27 -11.52 6.83 5.81
N THR A 28 -12.30 7.40 6.73
CA THR A 28 -11.99 7.43 8.15
C THR A 28 -12.48 6.13 8.77
N SER A 29 -11.65 5.47 9.59
CA SER A 29 -12.09 4.30 10.36
C SER A 29 -12.60 4.78 11.72
N GLY A 30 -13.64 4.16 12.28
CA GLY A 30 -14.21 4.64 13.53
C GLY A 30 -15.07 3.60 14.23
N MET A 31 -14.86 3.41 15.52
CA MET A 31 -15.83 2.78 16.40
C MET A 31 -16.65 3.87 17.10
N MET A 32 -17.95 3.64 17.30
CA MET A 32 -18.84 4.53 18.06
C MET A 32 -18.98 5.96 17.46
N GLY A 33 -18.92 6.11 16.13
CA GLY A 33 -19.19 7.39 15.47
C GLY A 33 -18.09 8.45 15.55
N MET A 34 -16.89 8.07 16.03
CA MET A 34 -15.70 8.92 15.96
C MET A 34 -14.91 8.58 14.70
N ASP A 35 -14.89 9.50 13.74
CA ASP A 35 -14.04 9.40 12.55
C ASP A 35 -12.56 9.50 12.95
N MET A 36 -11.83 8.39 12.93
CA MET A 36 -10.38 8.34 13.08
C MET A 36 -9.72 8.25 11.70
N ALA A 37 -9.10 9.36 11.30
CA ALA A 37 -8.30 9.45 10.10
C ALA A 37 -6.90 8.89 10.38
N MET A 38 -6.64 7.63 9.99
CA MET A 38 -5.35 6.97 10.25
C MET A 38 -4.49 6.95 8.98
N PRO A 39 -3.19 7.29 9.06
CA PRO A 39 -2.27 7.03 7.94
C PRO A 39 -2.01 5.53 7.81
N HIS A 40 -1.48 5.09 6.65
CA HIS A 40 -1.05 3.72 6.38
C HIS A 40 0.30 3.67 5.68
N SER A 41 1.31 3.03 6.27
CA SER A 41 2.62 2.83 5.66
C SER A 41 2.62 1.52 4.87
N MET A 42 2.27 1.56 3.59
CA MET A 42 2.13 0.35 2.79
C MET A 42 3.49 -0.17 2.33
N HIS A 43 3.83 -1.39 2.74
CA HIS A 43 5.05 -2.11 2.39
C HIS A 43 4.75 -3.28 1.44
N VAL A 44 5.63 -3.53 0.46
CA VAL A 44 5.54 -4.66 -0.47
C VAL A 44 6.83 -5.47 -0.39
N HIS A 45 6.72 -6.77 -0.11
CA HIS A 45 7.87 -7.68 -0.02
C HIS A 45 8.46 -7.98 -1.40
N GLY A 46 9.73 -8.41 -1.45
CA GLY A 46 10.33 -9.02 -2.64
C GLY A 46 10.61 -8.09 -3.83
N VAL A 47 10.13 -6.85 -3.80
CA VAL A 47 10.29 -5.88 -4.90
C VAL A 47 10.54 -4.48 -4.35
N GLN A 48 11.09 -3.63 -5.21
CA GLN A 48 11.01 -2.18 -5.04
C GLN A 48 10.09 -1.59 -6.11
N PHE A 49 9.55 -0.42 -5.83
CA PHE A 49 8.66 0.33 -6.69
C PHE A 49 9.05 1.80 -6.76
N ARG A 50 8.52 2.50 -7.76
CA ARG A 50 8.61 3.97 -7.84
C ARG A 50 7.23 4.58 -7.61
N VAL A 51 7.17 5.64 -6.82
CA VAL A 51 5.95 6.45 -6.71
C VAL A 51 5.82 7.28 -7.99
N ILE A 52 4.65 7.23 -8.61
CA ILE A 52 4.41 7.95 -9.88
C ILE A 52 3.35 9.05 -9.73
N GLU A 53 2.43 8.91 -8.77
CA GLU A 53 1.35 9.87 -8.57
C GLU A 53 0.84 9.79 -7.13
N ARG A 54 0.51 10.96 -6.57
CA ARG A 54 -0.25 11.11 -5.33
C ARG A 54 -1.44 12.03 -5.59
N SER A 55 -2.62 11.63 -5.16
CA SER A 55 -3.81 12.48 -5.15
C SER A 55 -4.46 12.46 -3.78
N VAL A 56 -5.15 13.54 -3.41
CA VAL A 56 -5.80 13.66 -2.10
C VAL A 56 -7.22 14.17 -2.25
N SER A 57 -8.16 13.55 -1.54
CA SER A 57 -9.52 14.05 -1.40
C SER A 57 -9.51 15.41 -0.71
N GLY A 58 -10.18 16.40 -1.31
CA GLY A 58 -10.26 17.76 -0.76
C GLY A 58 -10.80 17.81 0.67
N ARG A 59 -11.65 16.84 1.07
CA ARG A 59 -12.20 16.74 2.44
C ARG A 59 -11.12 16.50 3.50
N LEU A 60 -10.08 15.75 3.17
CA LEU A 60 -9.05 15.28 4.12
C LEU A 60 -7.66 15.87 3.83
N ALA A 61 -7.57 16.83 2.90
CA ALA A 61 -6.30 17.45 2.48
C ALA A 61 -5.50 18.06 3.65
N GLY A 62 -6.18 18.48 4.73
CA GLY A 62 -5.55 19.00 5.94
C GLY A 62 -4.58 18.00 6.60
N TYR A 63 -4.90 16.70 6.60
CA TYR A 63 -4.03 15.66 7.17
C TYR A 63 -2.73 15.53 6.38
N ARG A 64 -2.81 15.49 5.04
CA ARG A 64 -1.61 15.45 4.18
C ARG A 64 -0.72 16.69 4.37
N GLY A 65 -1.34 17.86 4.58
CA GLY A 65 -0.63 19.12 4.74
C GLY A 65 0.40 19.13 5.88
N THR A 66 0.22 18.31 6.92
CA THR A 66 1.11 18.26 8.09
C THR A 66 2.47 17.58 7.79
N VAL A 67 2.53 16.74 6.76
CA VAL A 67 3.73 15.93 6.44
C VAL A 67 4.26 16.14 5.03
N ASN A 68 3.62 17.00 4.21
CA ASN A 68 3.93 17.17 2.79
C ASN A 68 5.42 17.42 2.49
N ALA A 69 6.09 18.21 3.33
CA ALA A 69 7.50 18.54 3.15
C ALA A 69 8.45 17.34 3.36
N GLY A 70 7.97 16.25 3.97
CA GLY A 70 8.76 15.05 4.25
C GLY A 70 8.60 13.94 3.22
N PHE A 71 7.74 14.10 2.20
CA PHE A 71 7.62 13.09 1.16
C PHE A 71 8.87 13.10 0.26
N VAL A 72 9.45 11.91 0.08
CA VAL A 72 10.54 11.66 -0.87
C VAL A 72 10.07 10.53 -1.78
N ASP A 73 9.60 10.93 -2.96
CA ASP A 73 9.03 10.02 -3.96
C ASP A 73 10.04 9.66 -5.06
N GLU A 74 11.17 10.36 -5.10
CA GLU A 74 12.28 10.06 -5.98
C GLU A 74 12.95 8.72 -5.60
N GLY A 75 13.41 8.01 -6.62
CA GLY A 75 14.11 6.74 -6.45
C GLY A 75 13.19 5.54 -6.24
N TRP A 76 13.79 4.48 -5.72
CA TRP A 76 13.14 3.19 -5.48
C TRP A 76 12.80 3.05 -4.01
N LYS A 77 11.59 2.57 -3.72
CA LYS A 77 11.05 2.38 -2.37
C LYS A 77 10.47 0.98 -2.25
N ASP A 78 10.39 0.47 -1.05
CA ASP A 78 9.60 -0.73 -0.71
C ASP A 78 8.39 -0.40 0.17
N THR A 79 8.34 0.83 0.69
CA THR A 79 7.33 1.29 1.65
C THR A 79 6.93 2.73 1.32
N VAL A 80 5.62 3.01 1.39
CA VAL A 80 5.06 4.32 1.10
C VAL A 80 4.00 4.74 2.12
N LEU A 81 4.11 5.96 2.64
CA LEU A 81 3.09 6.53 3.50
C LEU A 81 1.90 7.00 2.66
N VAL A 82 0.70 6.57 3.07
CA VAL A 82 -0.59 6.92 2.49
C VAL A 82 -1.43 7.61 3.57
N MET A 83 -1.51 8.94 3.49
CA MET A 83 -2.25 9.76 4.45
C MET A 83 -3.77 9.63 4.28
N PRO A 84 -4.57 10.03 5.28
CA PRO A 84 -6.02 10.04 5.13
C PRO A 84 -6.50 10.85 3.91
N GLY A 85 -7.38 10.25 3.13
CA GLY A 85 -7.88 10.75 1.85
C GLY A 85 -6.89 10.66 0.69
N GLU A 86 -5.70 10.11 0.90
CA GLU A 86 -4.67 10.00 -0.14
C GLU A 86 -4.82 8.70 -0.95
N ARG A 87 -4.54 8.81 -2.24
CA ARG A 87 -4.29 7.69 -3.15
C ARG A 87 -2.87 7.82 -3.67
N VAL A 88 -2.09 6.75 -3.56
CA VAL A 88 -0.71 6.72 -4.04
C VAL A 88 -0.56 5.61 -5.07
N ARG A 89 -0.17 6.01 -6.29
CA ARG A 89 0.10 5.09 -7.38
C ARG A 89 1.59 4.81 -7.48
N VAL A 90 1.93 3.53 -7.57
CA VAL A 90 3.30 3.04 -7.68
C VAL A 90 3.43 2.11 -8.89
N VAL A 91 4.58 2.18 -9.56
CA VAL A 91 4.95 1.18 -10.57
C VAL A 91 5.87 0.15 -9.95
N VAL A 92 5.44 -1.10 -9.98
CA VAL A 92 6.13 -2.26 -9.40
C VAL A 92 6.68 -3.13 -10.52
N ARG A 93 7.93 -3.57 -10.40
CA ARG A 93 8.57 -4.46 -11.39
C ARG A 93 8.80 -5.84 -10.78
N PHE A 94 8.14 -6.87 -11.33
CA PHE A 94 8.30 -8.26 -10.88
C PHE A 94 9.33 -8.99 -11.73
N ALA A 95 10.62 -8.74 -11.53
CA ALA A 95 11.66 -9.27 -12.43
C ALA A 95 12.36 -10.54 -11.93
N ASP A 96 12.49 -10.69 -10.61
CA ASP A 96 13.56 -11.55 -10.08
C ASP A 96 13.07 -12.91 -9.57
N TYR A 97 11.90 -12.96 -8.93
CA TYR A 97 11.46 -14.16 -8.20
C TYR A 97 9.96 -14.48 -8.38
N PRO A 98 9.59 -15.70 -8.82
CA PRO A 98 8.24 -16.22 -8.63
C PRO A 98 8.05 -16.64 -7.15
N GLY A 99 6.81 -16.67 -6.67
CA GLY A 99 6.53 -17.09 -5.29
C GLY A 99 5.31 -16.44 -4.66
N LEU A 100 5.10 -16.73 -3.37
CA LEU A 100 4.10 -16.08 -2.53
C LEU A 100 4.81 -15.06 -1.65
N PHE A 101 4.32 -13.82 -1.67
CA PHE A 101 4.89 -12.69 -0.97
C PHE A 101 3.79 -11.90 -0.25
N LEU A 102 4.18 -10.98 0.61
CA LEU A 102 3.26 -10.15 1.38
C LEU A 102 3.26 -8.70 0.89
N TYR A 103 2.12 -8.04 1.08
CA TYR A 103 2.07 -6.60 1.22
C TYR A 103 1.15 -6.24 2.38
N HIS A 104 1.51 -5.23 3.16
CA HIS A 104 0.82 -4.89 4.39
C HIS A 104 1.07 -3.45 4.82
N CYS A 105 0.22 -2.98 5.74
CA CYS A 105 0.51 -1.77 6.49
C CYS A 105 1.63 -2.07 7.49
N HIS A 106 2.65 -1.22 7.56
CA HIS A 106 3.82 -1.36 8.44
C HIS A 106 3.63 -0.59 9.77
N MET A 107 2.39 -0.28 10.13
CA MET A 107 1.99 -0.04 11.52
C MET A 107 1.55 -1.38 12.08
N LEU A 108 2.34 -1.90 13.01
CA LEU A 108 2.25 -3.29 13.48
C LEU A 108 0.86 -3.60 14.04
N GLU A 109 0.24 -2.65 14.73
CA GLU A 109 -1.12 -2.81 15.26
C GLU A 109 -2.17 -2.95 14.15
N HIS A 110 -1.96 -2.31 13.00
CA HIS A 110 -2.82 -2.45 11.83
C HIS A 110 -2.54 -3.77 11.09
N GLU A 111 -1.26 -4.16 10.98
CA GLU A 111 -0.84 -5.45 10.42
C GLU A 111 -1.47 -6.62 11.17
N ASP A 112 -1.26 -6.68 12.48
CA ASP A 112 -1.82 -7.69 13.39
C ASP A 112 -3.35 -7.62 13.45
N GLY A 113 -3.92 -6.42 13.24
CA GLY A 113 -5.36 -6.18 13.08
C GLY A 113 -5.94 -6.70 11.76
N GLY A 114 -5.11 -7.25 10.86
CA GLY A 114 -5.53 -7.89 9.60
C GLY A 114 -5.28 -7.07 8.34
N MET A 115 -4.53 -5.95 8.41
CA MET A 115 -4.18 -5.13 7.24
C MET A 115 -2.95 -5.68 6.49
N MET A 116 -3.00 -6.97 6.19
CA MET A 116 -1.97 -7.75 5.52
C MET A 116 -2.62 -8.69 4.50
N ARG A 117 -1.99 -8.82 3.33
CA ARG A 117 -2.46 -9.70 2.26
C ARG A 117 -1.28 -10.34 1.53
N ASN A 118 -1.53 -11.51 0.96
CA ASN A 118 -0.60 -12.18 0.09
C ASN A 118 -0.76 -11.69 -1.36
N TYR A 119 0.32 -11.73 -2.12
CA TYR A 119 0.27 -11.72 -3.58
C TYR A 119 1.18 -12.82 -4.14
N ARG A 120 0.83 -13.36 -5.31
CA ARG A 120 1.54 -14.46 -5.96
C ARG A 120 2.14 -14.03 -7.28
N VAL A 121 3.44 -14.25 -7.44
CA VAL A 121 4.15 -14.07 -8.71
C VAL A 121 4.24 -15.43 -9.41
N THR A 122 3.62 -15.56 -10.58
CA THR A 122 3.63 -16.78 -11.41
C THR A 122 4.58 -16.64 -12.59
N VAL A 123 5.09 -17.76 -13.11
CA VAL A 123 5.90 -17.81 -14.33
C VAL A 123 5.04 -17.72 -15.59
#